data_AF-A0A838N0Y2-F1
#
_entry.id   AF-A0A838N0Y2-F1
#
_cell.length_a   1.000
_cell.length_b   1.000
_cell.length_c   1.000
_cell.angle_alpha   90.00
_cell.angle_beta   90.00
_cell.angle_gamma   90.00
#
_symmetry.space_group_name_H-M   'P 1'
#
loop_
_entity.id
_entity.type
_entity.pdbx_description
1 polymer ?
#
loop_
_entity_poly.entity_id
_entity_poly.type
_entity_poly.pdbx_seq_one_letter_code
_entity_poly.pdbx_strand_id
1 'polypeptide(L)'
;MEPQDRAPDPQQQSAEPAPAATAVAEQETQSQALSQTTRTGEDVSSIDAETNAKYEQVKGGKLFIKDLQQMDVLRLHDIAREEGIQDYVGMKKQDLIFQILRSRIRQNGLMYGEGVLEILPDGFGFLRSPEYNYLPCPDDIYISPSQIRRFGLR
;
A
#
# COMPACT_ATOMS: atom_id res chain seq x y z
N MET A 1 -16.45 -38.93 -64.02
CA MET A 1 -15.78 -37.65 -63.75
C MET A 1 -16.82 -36.76 -63.10
N GLU A 2 -16.54 -36.35 -61.87
CA GLU A 2 -17.26 -35.32 -61.09
C GLU A 2 -17.24 -33.97 -61.82
N PRO A 3 -18.09 -32.96 -61.48
CA PRO A 3 -18.14 -32.41 -60.11
C PRO A 3 -19.53 -32.11 -59.53
N GLN A 4 -19.59 -32.19 -58.20
CA GLN A 4 -20.64 -31.62 -57.36
C GLN A 4 -20.46 -30.10 -57.29
N ASP A 5 -21.43 -29.33 -57.75
CA ASP A 5 -21.42 -27.87 -57.60
C ASP A 5 -22.24 -27.43 -56.38
N ARG A 6 -21.50 -26.82 -55.47
CA ARG A 6 -21.84 -26.44 -54.10
C ARG A 6 -22.52 -25.07 -54.10
N ALA A 7 -23.69 -24.99 -53.51
CA ALA A 7 -24.39 -23.72 -53.27
C ALA A 7 -23.52 -22.76 -52.42
N PRO A 8 -23.47 -21.45 -52.73
CA PRO A 8 -22.90 -20.45 -51.85
C PRO A 8 -24.00 -19.78 -51.01
N ASP A 9 -23.80 -19.75 -49.70
CA ASP A 9 -24.51 -18.87 -48.77
C ASP A 9 -23.47 -17.91 -48.15
N PRO A 10 -23.62 -16.58 -48.30
CA PRO A 10 -22.69 -15.60 -47.74
C PRO A 10 -23.17 -15.07 -46.39
N GLN A 11 -22.51 -15.47 -45.29
CA GLN A 11 -22.68 -14.83 -43.99
C GLN A 11 -21.39 -14.10 -43.54
N GLN A 12 -21.49 -12.77 -43.63
CA GLN A 12 -21.09 -11.74 -42.66
C GLN A 12 -19.69 -11.84 -41.99
N GLN A 13 -18.76 -11.03 -42.49
CA GLN A 13 -17.71 -10.37 -41.69
C GLN A 13 -17.89 -8.84 -41.86
N SER A 14 -18.33 -8.15 -40.82
CA SER A 14 -18.33 -6.69 -40.77
C SER A 14 -17.04 -6.23 -40.08
N ALA A 15 -16.12 -5.72 -40.90
CA ALA A 15 -14.99 -4.92 -40.45
C ALA A 15 -15.49 -3.53 -40.03
N GLU A 16 -14.98 -3.04 -38.90
CA GLU A 16 -15.13 -1.66 -38.45
C GLU A 16 -13.95 -0.85 -38.97
N PRO A 17 -14.21 0.34 -39.55
CA PRO A 17 -13.39 1.48 -39.17
C PRO A 17 -14.23 2.76 -38.93
N ALA A 18 -13.79 3.53 -37.93
CA ALA A 18 -14.11 4.94 -37.71
C ALA A 18 -13.89 5.77 -39.01
N PRO A 19 -14.58 6.91 -39.25
CA PRO A 19 -14.39 8.15 -38.47
C PRO A 19 -15.61 9.09 -38.40
N ALA A 20 -15.59 10.09 -37.49
CA ALA A 20 -16.01 11.48 -37.77
C ALA A 20 -15.95 12.36 -36.51
N ALA A 21 -15.19 13.43 -36.59
CA ALA A 21 -15.28 14.60 -35.73
C ALA A 21 -16.39 15.54 -36.24
N THR A 22 -17.08 16.27 -35.35
CA THR A 22 -17.51 17.69 -35.52
C THR A 22 -18.06 18.23 -34.18
N ALA A 23 -17.64 19.45 -33.83
CA ALA A 23 -17.99 20.29 -32.67
C ALA A 23 -19.50 20.67 -32.64
N VAL A 24 -20.13 21.27 -31.62
CA VAL A 24 -19.84 22.46 -30.78
C VAL A 24 -20.96 22.56 -29.70
N ALA A 25 -20.68 23.09 -28.50
CA ALA A 25 -21.46 24.14 -27.79
C ALA A 25 -21.25 24.09 -26.26
N GLU A 26 -20.79 25.22 -25.73
CA GLU A 26 -20.56 25.57 -24.34
C GLU A 26 -21.86 25.87 -23.58
N GLN A 27 -21.94 25.51 -22.29
CA GLN A 27 -22.64 26.31 -21.28
C GLN A 27 -21.93 26.21 -19.92
N GLU A 28 -21.55 27.38 -19.42
CA GLU A 28 -20.97 27.67 -18.11
C GLU A 28 -21.95 27.33 -16.98
N THR A 29 -21.49 26.70 -15.90
CA THR A 29 -22.15 26.78 -14.59
C THR A 29 -21.11 26.90 -13.48
N GLN A 30 -21.01 28.15 -13.02
CA GLN A 30 -20.67 28.64 -11.68
C GLN A 30 -19.50 28.02 -10.90
N SER A 31 -18.45 28.83 -10.89
CA SER A 31 -17.43 28.97 -9.86
C SER A 31 -18.00 29.47 -8.51
N GLN A 32 -17.21 29.26 -7.44
CA GLN A 32 -17.32 29.73 -6.04
C GLN A 32 -18.07 28.75 -5.12
N ALA A 33 -17.46 28.11 -4.11
CA ALA A 33 -16.33 28.51 -3.28
C ALA A 33 -15.63 27.27 -2.65
N LEU A 34 -14.30 27.26 -2.69
CA LEU A 34 -13.46 26.96 -1.52
C LEU A 34 -12.09 27.60 -1.77
N SER A 35 -12.09 28.94 -1.68
CA SER A 35 -10.87 29.73 -1.63
C SER A 35 -10.02 29.30 -0.44
N GLN A 36 -8.75 29.07 -0.72
CA GLN A 36 -7.66 29.63 0.08
C GLN A 36 -7.61 29.17 1.55
N THR A 37 -6.89 28.08 1.78
CA THR A 37 -6.01 27.99 2.96
C THR A 37 -4.66 27.46 2.51
N THR A 38 -3.92 28.31 1.81
CA THR A 38 -2.48 28.41 2.05
C THR A 38 -2.30 28.94 3.46
N ARG A 39 -2.17 28.06 4.45
CA ARG A 39 -1.59 28.39 5.74
C ARG A 39 -0.61 27.30 6.13
N THR A 40 0.62 27.76 6.37
CA THR A 40 1.64 27.19 7.23
C THR A 40 2.07 25.77 6.85
N GLY A 41 3.21 25.55 6.19
CA GLY A 41 4.48 26.09 6.64
C GLY A 41 4.76 25.70 8.11
N GLU A 42 4.24 24.56 8.56
CA GLU A 42 4.62 23.98 9.86
C GLU A 42 5.97 23.28 9.69
N ASP A 43 6.96 24.13 9.92
CA ASP A 43 8.29 23.85 10.46
C ASP A 43 8.40 22.47 11.12
N VAL A 44 9.14 21.55 10.47
CA VAL A 44 9.42 20.20 11.01
C VAL A 44 10.61 20.24 11.98
N SER A 45 11.11 21.43 12.34
CA SER A 45 12.16 21.57 13.36
C SER A 45 11.67 21.29 14.80
N SER A 46 10.38 21.10 14.99
CA SER A 46 9.79 20.58 16.24
C SER A 46 9.26 19.17 16.03
N ILE A 47 10.15 18.19 15.88
CA ILE A 47 9.82 16.85 16.34
C ILE A 47 9.70 17.00 17.86
N ASP A 48 8.47 17.04 18.37
CA ASP A 48 8.20 17.13 19.80
C ASP A 48 9.04 16.07 20.52
N ALA A 49 9.81 16.48 21.54
CA ALA A 49 10.67 15.57 22.30
C ALA A 49 9.92 14.33 22.81
N GLU A 50 8.60 14.47 23.01
CA GLU A 50 7.66 13.41 23.35
C GLU A 50 7.53 12.34 22.25
N THR A 51 7.44 12.74 20.98
CA THR A 51 7.40 11.81 19.83
C THR A 51 8.70 11.04 19.70
N ASN A 52 9.84 11.73 19.89
CA ASN A 52 11.15 11.09 19.84
C ASN A 52 11.38 10.12 21.01
N ALA A 53 10.94 10.47 22.22
CA ALA A 53 11.01 9.58 23.39
C ALA A 53 10.18 8.30 23.20
N LYS A 54 8.96 8.43 22.64
CA LYS A 54 8.11 7.28 22.33
C LYS A 54 8.72 6.41 21.23
N TYR A 55 9.37 7.01 20.23
CA TYR A 55 10.12 6.28 19.21
C TYR A 55 11.28 5.48 19.82
N GLU A 56 12.12 6.07 20.68
CA GLU A 56 13.24 5.37 21.31
C GLU A 56 12.77 4.19 22.20
N GLN A 57 11.63 4.33 22.87
CA GLN A 57 11.03 3.23 23.63
C GLN A 57 10.54 2.07 22.73
N VAL A 58 10.03 2.39 21.53
CA VAL A 58 9.53 1.39 20.58
C VAL A 58 10.68 0.74 19.79
N LYS A 59 11.76 1.50 19.50
CA LYS A 59 12.99 1.04 18.88
C LYS A 59 13.76 0.03 19.75
N GLY A 60 13.54 0.01 21.06
CA GLY A 60 14.11 -1.01 21.95
C GLY A 60 13.20 -2.22 22.20
N GLY A 61 11.99 -2.26 21.63
CA GLY A 61 10.91 -3.15 22.08
C GLY A 61 10.70 -4.40 21.23
N LYS A 62 9.87 -5.33 21.74
CA LYS A 62 9.40 -6.56 21.07
C LYS A 62 8.43 -6.30 19.89
N LEU A 63 8.53 -5.15 19.22
CA LEU A 63 7.54 -4.65 18.25
C LEU A 63 8.01 -4.69 16.79
N PHE A 64 9.15 -5.35 16.53
CA PHE A 64 9.70 -5.45 15.20
C PHE A 64 8.93 -6.45 14.34
N ILE A 65 8.50 -5.99 13.15
CA ILE A 65 7.90 -6.86 12.13
C ILE A 65 8.82 -8.01 11.76
N LYS A 66 10.11 -7.70 11.64
CA LYS A 66 11.16 -8.63 11.25
C LYS A 66 11.26 -9.82 12.20
N ASP A 67 11.13 -9.58 13.51
CA ASP A 67 11.19 -10.65 14.50
C ASP A 67 10.03 -11.65 14.32
N LEU A 68 8.82 -11.14 14.07
CA LEU A 68 7.64 -11.99 13.84
C LEU A 68 7.75 -12.77 12.53
N GLN A 69 8.32 -12.18 11.49
CA GLN A 69 8.53 -12.84 10.19
C GLN A 69 9.52 -14.01 10.29
N GLN A 70 10.55 -13.89 11.12
CA GLN A 70 11.58 -14.94 11.31
C GLN A 70 11.15 -16.05 12.28
N MET A 71 10.05 -15.87 13.03
CA MET A 71 9.54 -16.90 13.94
C MET A 71 8.80 -18.02 13.21
N ASP A 72 8.83 -19.20 13.83
CA ASP A 72 8.02 -20.34 13.41
C ASP A 72 6.54 -20.14 13.73
N VAL A 73 5.69 -20.76 12.93
CA VAL A 73 4.23 -20.69 13.09
C VAL A 73 3.79 -21.14 14.49
N LEU A 74 4.44 -22.16 15.06
CA LEU A 74 4.18 -22.62 16.43
C LEU A 74 4.42 -21.49 17.45
N ARG A 75 5.54 -20.77 17.30
CA ARG A 75 5.86 -19.67 18.21
C ARG A 75 4.90 -18.50 18.05
N LEU A 76 4.45 -18.23 16.83
CA LEU A 76 3.43 -17.23 16.57
C LEU A 76 2.07 -17.60 17.19
N HIS A 77 1.70 -18.89 17.19
CA HIS A 77 0.51 -19.36 17.91
C HIS A 77 0.63 -19.16 19.42
N ASP A 78 1.81 -19.43 20.01
CA ASP A 78 2.04 -19.19 21.44
C ASP A 78 1.90 -17.70 21.77
N ILE A 79 2.49 -16.81 20.96
CA ILE A 79 2.36 -15.36 21.13
C ILE A 79 0.91 -14.92 21.00
N ALA A 80 0.18 -15.41 19.98
CA ALA A 80 -1.22 -15.07 19.80
C ALA A 80 -2.08 -15.49 21.00
N ARG A 81 -1.76 -16.64 21.62
CA ARG A 81 -2.40 -17.10 22.86
C ARG A 81 -2.07 -16.19 24.05
N GLU A 82 -0.80 -15.89 24.24
CA GLU A 82 -0.30 -15.03 25.33
C GLU A 82 -0.93 -13.62 25.25
N GLU A 83 -1.10 -13.10 24.03
CA GLU A 83 -1.70 -11.78 23.79
C GLU A 83 -3.23 -11.79 23.74
N GLY A 84 -3.88 -12.95 23.97
CA GLY A 84 -5.33 -13.07 24.05
C GLY A 84 -6.06 -12.88 22.71
N ILE A 85 -5.39 -13.14 21.60
CA ILE A 85 -5.99 -13.09 20.25
C ILE A 85 -6.95 -14.28 20.13
N GLN A 86 -8.16 -14.03 19.60
CA GLN A 86 -9.17 -15.06 19.36
C GLN A 86 -9.14 -15.52 17.90
N ASP A 87 -9.67 -16.71 17.62
CA ASP A 87 -9.85 -17.26 16.27
C ASP A 87 -8.59 -17.34 15.39
N TYR A 88 -7.41 -17.42 16.01
CA TYR A 88 -6.13 -17.45 15.29
C TYR A 88 -5.73 -18.84 14.75
N VAL A 89 -6.45 -19.89 15.12
CA VAL A 89 -6.18 -21.27 14.71
C VAL A 89 -6.56 -21.47 13.24
N GLY A 90 -5.62 -21.95 12.42
CA GLY A 90 -5.84 -22.19 10.98
C GLY A 90 -5.63 -20.96 10.09
N MET A 91 -5.26 -19.80 10.66
CA MET A 91 -4.84 -18.64 9.88
C MET A 91 -3.53 -18.91 9.14
N LYS A 92 -3.34 -18.27 7.99
CA LYS A 92 -2.04 -18.25 7.33
C LYS A 92 -1.03 -17.50 8.20
N LYS A 93 0.26 -17.84 8.08
CA LYS A 93 1.34 -17.17 8.83
C LYS A 93 1.24 -15.64 8.72
N GLN A 94 0.97 -15.12 7.53
CA GLN A 94 0.85 -13.67 7.32
C GLN A 94 -0.35 -13.05 8.04
N ASP A 95 -1.52 -13.69 7.96
CA ASP A 95 -2.72 -13.20 8.66
C ASP A 95 -2.52 -13.23 10.19
N LEU A 96 -1.82 -14.26 10.69
CA LEU A 96 -1.46 -14.38 12.10
C LEU A 96 -0.51 -13.27 12.55
N ILE A 97 0.55 -13.01 11.78
CA ILE A 97 1.49 -11.91 12.03
C ILE A 97 0.73 -10.58 12.05
N PHE A 98 -0.14 -10.34 11.07
CA PHE A 98 -0.93 -9.11 11.00
C PHE A 98 -1.84 -8.93 12.23
N GLN A 99 -2.47 -10.00 12.71
CA GLN A 99 -3.30 -9.95 13.91
C GLN A 99 -2.49 -9.65 15.17
N ILE A 100 -1.31 -10.26 15.32
CA ILE A 100 -0.38 -9.98 16.43
C ILE A 100 0.06 -8.52 16.38
N LEU A 101 0.48 -8.04 15.21
CA LEU A 101 0.86 -6.64 15.02
C LEU A 101 -0.27 -5.68 15.38
N ARG A 102 -1.49 -5.97 14.94
CA ARG A 102 -2.66 -5.15 15.25
C ARG A 102 -2.98 -5.13 16.74
N SER A 103 -2.83 -6.27 17.44
CA SER A 103 -2.99 -6.35 18.89
C SER A 103 -1.97 -5.47 19.60
N ARG A 104 -0.70 -5.58 19.21
CA ARG A 104 0.42 -4.81 19.76
C ARG A 104 0.30 -3.30 19.51
N ILE A 105 -0.07 -2.88 18.30
CA ILE A 105 -0.31 -1.48 17.97
C ILE A 105 -1.44 -0.91 18.83
N ARG A 106 -2.48 -1.69 19.13
CA ARG A 106 -3.56 -1.26 20.03
C ARG A 106 -3.08 -0.99 21.46
N GLN A 107 -2.08 -1.73 21.93
CA GLN A 107 -1.53 -1.60 23.28
C GLN A 107 -0.46 -0.50 23.37
N ASN A 108 0.44 -0.39 22.39
CA ASN A 108 1.62 0.49 22.43
C ASN A 108 1.50 1.75 21.57
N GLY A 109 0.52 1.78 20.66
CA GLY A 109 0.18 2.92 19.81
C GLY A 109 1.15 3.22 18.66
N LEU A 110 2.29 2.54 18.58
CA LEU A 110 3.30 2.71 17.53
C LEU A 110 3.99 1.38 17.21
N MET A 111 4.50 1.30 15.99
CA MET A 111 5.27 0.17 15.48
C MET A 111 6.53 0.71 14.82
N TYR A 112 7.62 -0.05 14.94
CA TYR A 112 8.88 0.26 14.29
C TYR A 112 9.12 -0.71 13.12
N GLY A 113 9.52 -0.15 11.98
CA GLY A 113 9.94 -0.89 10.81
C GLY A 113 11.06 -0.15 10.11
N GLU A 114 11.93 -0.90 9.45
CA GLU A 114 13.10 -0.39 8.74
C GLU A 114 13.20 -1.06 7.36
N GLY A 115 13.82 -0.38 6.41
CA GLY A 115 14.00 -0.86 5.06
C GLY A 115 14.62 0.19 4.16
N VAL A 116 14.82 -0.17 2.89
CA VAL A 116 15.29 0.74 1.84
C VAL A 116 14.08 1.28 1.10
N LEU A 117 14.00 2.61 0.97
CA LEU A 117 12.92 3.27 0.26
C LEU A 117 13.05 3.07 -1.25
N GLU A 118 12.03 2.49 -1.87
CA GLU A 118 11.85 2.48 -3.33
C GLU A 118 10.75 3.48 -3.70
N ILE A 119 11.09 4.49 -4.50
CA ILE A 119 10.15 5.53 -4.96
C ILE A 119 9.68 5.16 -6.38
N LEU A 120 8.36 5.05 -6.56
CA LEU A 120 7.73 4.76 -7.84
C LEU A 120 7.51 6.05 -8.67
N PRO A 121 7.29 5.96 -9.99
CA PRO A 121 7.09 7.12 -10.86
C PRO A 121 5.96 8.07 -10.42
N ASP A 122 4.94 7.52 -9.76
CA ASP A 122 3.79 8.27 -9.24
C ASP A 122 4.11 9.06 -7.95
N GLY A 123 5.33 8.95 -7.44
CA GLY A 123 5.85 9.73 -6.32
C GLY A 123 5.51 9.19 -4.93
N PHE A 124 4.84 8.04 -4.82
CA PHE A 124 4.76 7.26 -3.59
C PHE A 124 5.84 6.18 -3.57
N GLY A 125 6.06 5.54 -2.42
CA GLY A 125 7.08 4.51 -2.31
C GLY A 125 6.77 3.47 -1.25
N PHE A 126 7.66 2.48 -1.18
CA PHE A 126 7.62 1.41 -0.18
C PHE A 126 8.99 1.25 0.48
N LEU A 127 9.02 1.03 1.79
CA LEU A 127 10.22 0.52 2.45
C LEU A 127 10.30 -0.98 2.21
N ARG A 128 11.29 -1.39 1.42
CA ARG A 128 11.61 -2.79 1.12
C ARG A 128 12.58 -3.34 2.15
N SER A 129 12.34 -4.56 2.60
CA SER A 129 13.26 -5.24 3.51
C SER A 129 14.45 -5.86 2.75
N PRO A 130 15.70 -5.66 3.22
CA PRO A 130 16.88 -6.30 2.65
C PRO A 130 16.86 -7.83 2.81
N GLU A 131 16.16 -8.35 3.82
CA GLU A 131 16.00 -9.79 4.06
C GLU A 131 15.24 -10.50 2.94
N TYR A 132 14.36 -9.78 2.23
CA TYR A 132 13.62 -10.28 1.07
C TYR A 132 14.28 -9.89 -0.26
N ASN A 133 15.58 -9.55 -0.25
CA ASN A 133 16.32 -9.10 -1.43
C ASN A 133 15.66 -7.93 -2.18
N TYR A 134 14.96 -7.06 -1.44
CA TYR A 134 14.22 -5.91 -1.99
C TYR A 134 13.09 -6.29 -2.96
N LEU A 135 12.66 -7.56 -2.96
CA LEU A 135 11.52 -8.00 -3.76
C LEU A 135 10.20 -7.50 -3.14
N PRO A 136 9.19 -7.21 -3.97
CA PRO A 136 7.88 -6.81 -3.47
C PRO A 136 7.27 -7.84 -2.53
N CYS A 137 6.89 -7.38 -1.34
CA CYS A 137 6.29 -8.17 -0.28
C CYS A 137 4.96 -7.54 0.17
N PRO A 138 3.94 -8.34 0.54
CA PRO A 138 2.70 -7.81 1.12
C PRO A 138 2.92 -7.04 2.44
N ASP A 139 4.08 -7.21 3.08
CA ASP A 139 4.44 -6.61 4.36
C ASP A 139 5.23 -5.30 4.20
N ASP A 140 5.44 -4.83 2.96
CA ASP A 140 6.18 -3.60 2.68
C ASP A 140 5.46 -2.36 3.23
N ILE A 141 6.24 -1.43 3.78
CA ILE A 141 5.67 -0.25 4.46
C ILE A 141 5.45 0.85 3.44
N TYR A 142 4.18 1.20 3.21
CA TYR A 142 3.80 2.30 2.35
C TYR A 142 4.29 3.65 2.90
N ILE A 143 4.86 4.46 2.00
CA ILE A 143 5.26 5.84 2.27
C ILE A 143 4.55 6.77 1.28
N SER A 144 3.83 7.75 1.83
CA SER A 144 3.08 8.70 1.02
C SER A 144 3.98 9.69 0.28
N PRO A 145 3.54 10.24 -0.87
CA PRO A 145 4.27 11.29 -1.57
C PRO A 145 4.56 12.52 -0.71
N SER A 146 3.64 12.84 0.20
CA SER A 146 3.79 13.97 1.13
C SER A 146 4.94 13.74 2.11
N GLN A 147 5.11 12.52 2.64
CA GLN A 147 6.25 12.18 3.50
C GLN A 147 7.58 12.26 2.73
N ILE A 148 7.63 11.68 1.52
CA ILE A 148 8.84 11.70 0.67
C ILE A 148 9.27 13.14 0.40
N ARG A 149 8.34 14.01 -0.02
CA ARG A 149 8.63 15.42 -0.26
C ARG A 149 9.01 16.18 1.02
N ARG A 150 8.29 15.94 2.12
CA ARG A 150 8.49 16.66 3.39
C ARG A 150 9.87 16.40 4.00
N PHE A 151 10.35 15.17 3.91
CA PHE A 151 11.65 14.77 4.47
C PHE A 151 12.78 14.70 3.43
N GLY A 152 12.50 15.03 2.16
CA GLY A 152 13.49 15.03 1.09
C GLY A 152 14.10 13.66 0.80
N LEU A 153 13.33 12.58 0.98
CA LEU A 153 13.80 11.19 0.84
C LEU A 153 14.11 10.87 -0.63
N ARG A 154 15.22 10.15 -0.86
CA ARG A 154 15.74 9.77 -2.19
C ARG A 154 16.47 8.44 -2.14
#